data_AF-C8W274-F1
#
_entry.id   AF-C8W274-F1
#
_cell.length_a   1.000
_cell.length_b   1.000
_cell.length_c   1.000
_cell.angle_alpha   90.00
_cell.angle_beta   90.00
_cell.angle_gamma   90.00
#
_symmetry.space_group_name_H-M   'P 1'
#
loop_
_entity.id
_entity.type
_entity.pdbx_description
1 polymer ?
#
loop_
_entity_poly.entity_id
_entity_poly.type
_entity_poly.pdbx_seq_one_letter_code
_entity_poly.pdbx_strand_id
1 'polypeptide(L)'
;MGINRNYECDSILEWLEYWFSTRKNIIDLFQKSVACICKQLEEKPLGSLATEIDSLRIEMNKKLIKEFRFPYKDRPFDEKAKIPEGFSKIKSDYFQSTRNFFDQLAGFLLRDSNKARLALINLRATKSSLVKMQKYFENIADEQGILMRKHYELCILEEQNLQNLMMACLYYNEHQPSKFFNKYQIKSWYKENFKNAMEKAKQALCGLLSDHFVIFPEKYYYNGILNFYPIIVHDLDMTDGTLLIEFFCHCTPFAELDYDYLVVVCKNDHDKIMPSGLRVSKDFLKRLKIAINTEDTKLAEQLTSPFPEEVTTQILECFEHQYEVFSPIVTGYEEIDRIAELLWAFSKSQEELSDDSDTEYRKYIENNYKTEISSLLRTVESQIPQTDLSEISQLCNDVFNGYTFDDGSFNSFYNKLIVKSLEQIQH
;
A
#
# COMPACT_ATOMS: atom_id res chain seq x y z
N MET A 1 25.21 25.70 20.42
CA MET A 1 25.74 24.36 20.05
C MET A 1 25.19 23.34 21.02
N GLY A 2 24.09 22.68 20.68
CA GLY A 2 23.53 21.60 21.50
C GLY A 2 24.23 20.30 21.15
N ILE A 3 24.93 19.71 22.13
CA ILE A 3 25.51 18.37 22.00
C ILE A 3 24.31 17.40 21.92
N ASN A 4 24.01 16.90 20.72
CA ASN A 4 23.16 15.72 20.54
C ASN A 4 23.91 14.56 21.20
N ARG A 5 23.50 14.17 22.41
CA ARG A 5 24.04 12.98 23.09
C ARG A 5 23.47 11.75 22.39
N ASN A 6 24.09 11.38 21.29
CA ASN A 6 23.81 10.12 20.61
C ASN A 6 24.29 8.98 21.51
N TYR A 7 23.40 8.06 21.83
CA TYR A 7 23.71 6.92 22.69
C TYR A 7 23.70 5.66 21.83
N GLU A 8 24.82 4.98 21.78
CA GLU A 8 24.95 3.63 21.22
C GLU A 8 24.62 2.61 22.30
N CYS A 9 23.77 1.64 21.99
CA CYS A 9 23.42 0.60 22.95
C CYS A 9 24.60 -0.34 23.20
N ASP A 10 24.66 -0.89 24.40
CA ASP A 10 25.65 -1.90 24.78
C ASP A 10 25.27 -3.29 24.22
N SER A 11 23.98 -3.52 23.92
CA SER A 11 23.49 -4.79 23.37
C SER A 11 22.17 -4.66 22.60
N ILE A 12 21.83 -5.70 21.83
CA ILE A 12 20.54 -5.78 21.12
C ILE A 12 19.39 -5.90 22.13
N LEU A 13 19.62 -6.56 23.27
CA LEU A 13 18.67 -6.64 24.37
C LEU A 13 18.29 -5.25 24.89
N GLU A 14 19.27 -4.41 25.21
CA GLU A 14 19.03 -3.03 25.68
C GLU A 14 18.25 -2.21 24.64
N TRP A 15 18.61 -2.38 23.36
CA TRP A 15 17.91 -1.72 22.26
C TRP A 15 16.44 -2.14 22.18
N LEU A 16 16.16 -3.44 22.23
CA LEU A 16 14.78 -3.96 22.23
C LEU A 16 14.00 -3.51 23.46
N GLU A 17 14.59 -3.55 24.66
CA GLU A 17 13.93 -3.12 25.88
C GLU A 17 13.53 -1.64 25.85
N TYR A 18 14.39 -0.79 25.29
CA TYR A 18 14.10 0.62 25.10
C TYR A 18 12.88 0.85 24.20
N TRP A 19 12.82 0.19 23.04
CA TRP A 19 11.70 0.34 22.12
C TRP A 19 10.43 -0.33 22.64
N PHE A 20 10.54 -1.45 23.37
CA PHE A 20 9.40 -2.09 24.03
C PHE A 20 8.84 -1.23 25.16
N SER A 21 9.70 -0.52 25.90
CA SER A 21 9.28 0.50 26.86
C SER A 21 8.55 1.66 26.17
N THR A 22 9.04 2.11 25.02
CA THR A 22 8.39 3.16 24.22
C THR A 22 7.00 2.71 23.74
N ARG A 23 6.90 1.49 23.21
CA ARG A 23 5.63 0.85 22.80
C ARG A 23 4.64 0.76 23.97
N LYS A 24 5.10 0.38 25.17
CA LYS A 24 4.28 0.36 26.39
C LYS A 24 3.74 1.75 26.75
N ASN A 25 4.55 2.80 26.66
CA ASN A 25 4.10 4.17 26.91
C ASN A 25 3.03 4.61 25.89
N ILE A 26 3.15 4.18 24.63
CA ILE A 26 2.14 4.44 23.60
C ILE A 26 0.81 3.74 23.92
N ILE A 27 0.85 2.48 24.37
CA ILE A 27 -0.36 1.76 24.82
C ILE A 27 -1.06 2.52 25.97
N ASP A 28 -0.29 2.98 26.97
CA ASP A 28 -0.85 3.73 28.10
C ASP A 28 -1.46 5.07 27.65
N LEU A 29 -0.82 5.76 26.71
CA LEU A 29 -1.39 6.95 26.08
C LEU A 29 -2.69 6.65 25.33
N PHE A 30 -2.79 5.52 24.61
CA PHE A 30 -4.06 5.12 23.98
C PHE A 30 -5.17 4.92 25.01
N GLN A 31 -4.89 4.19 26.09
CA GLN A 31 -5.84 3.91 27.17
C GLN A 31 -6.34 5.19 27.85
N LYS A 32 -5.41 6.07 28.23
CA LYS A 32 -5.74 7.35 28.87
C LYS A 32 -6.49 8.28 27.93
N SER A 33 -6.17 8.27 26.64
CA SER A 33 -6.89 9.07 25.64
C SER A 33 -8.34 8.61 25.49
N VAL A 34 -8.60 7.29 25.47
CA VAL A 34 -9.96 6.75 25.51
C VAL A 34 -10.69 7.20 26.78
N ALA A 35 -10.03 7.13 27.94
CA ALA A 35 -10.62 7.58 29.20
C ALA A 35 -10.97 9.09 29.18
N CYS A 36 -10.10 9.93 28.60
CA CYS A 36 -10.37 11.36 28.41
C CYS A 36 -11.56 11.60 27.48
N ILE A 37 -11.63 10.91 26.35
CA ILE A 37 -12.75 11.00 25.40
C ILE A 37 -14.06 10.64 26.10
N CYS A 38 -14.09 9.52 26.84
CA CYS A 38 -15.28 9.10 27.59
C CYS A 38 -15.68 10.15 28.63
N LYS A 39 -14.74 10.71 29.40
CA LYS A 39 -15.06 11.79 30.35
C LYS A 39 -15.62 13.04 29.67
N GLN A 40 -15.07 13.43 28.52
CA GLN A 40 -15.59 14.55 27.75
C GLN A 40 -17.01 14.28 27.24
N LEU A 41 -17.30 13.05 26.79
CA LEU A 41 -18.66 12.64 26.40
C LEU A 41 -19.64 12.63 27.58
N GLU A 42 -19.16 12.33 28.79
CA GLU A 42 -19.94 12.36 30.03
C GLU A 42 -20.11 13.77 30.63
N GLU A 43 -19.56 14.81 30.00
CA GLU A 43 -19.48 16.18 30.57
C GLU A 43 -18.73 16.24 31.92
N LYS A 44 -17.79 15.32 32.15
CA LYS A 44 -17.02 15.24 33.39
C LYS A 44 -15.65 15.91 33.27
N PRO A 45 -15.15 16.54 34.35
CA PRO A 45 -13.81 17.11 34.37
C PRO A 45 -12.74 16.01 34.22
N LEU A 46 -11.69 16.31 33.47
CA LEU A 46 -10.60 15.36 33.21
C LEU A 46 -9.84 14.97 34.50
N GLY A 47 -9.69 15.91 35.45
CA GLY A 47 -8.94 15.70 36.68
C GLY A 47 -7.45 15.47 36.40
N SER A 48 -6.82 14.54 37.13
CA SER A 48 -5.40 14.20 36.96
C SER A 48 -5.06 13.63 35.58
N LEU A 49 -6.04 13.08 34.83
CA LEU A 49 -5.80 12.46 33.53
C LEU A 49 -5.14 13.41 32.52
N ALA A 50 -5.48 14.70 32.57
CA ALA A 50 -4.87 15.68 31.67
C ALA A 50 -3.36 15.80 31.92
N THR A 51 -2.97 15.89 33.19
CA THR A 51 -1.55 15.97 33.61
C THR A 51 -0.82 14.65 33.34
N GLU A 52 -1.47 13.51 33.54
CA GLU A 52 -0.91 12.19 33.25
C GLU A 52 -0.60 12.01 31.76
N ILE A 53 -1.55 12.37 30.87
CA ILE A 53 -1.33 12.33 29.41
C ILE A 53 -0.20 13.27 29.01
N ASP A 54 -0.19 14.50 29.51
CA ASP A 54 0.85 15.47 29.14
C ASP A 54 2.25 14.98 29.56
N SER A 55 2.35 14.43 30.78
CA SER A 55 3.60 13.86 31.30
C SER A 55 4.11 12.70 30.45
N LEU A 56 3.22 11.77 30.10
CA LEU A 56 3.55 10.61 29.25
C LEU A 56 3.90 11.02 27.82
N ARG A 57 3.19 12.01 27.26
CA ARG A 57 3.50 12.57 25.93
C ARG A 57 4.89 13.20 25.93
N ILE A 58 5.24 13.96 26.96
CA ILE A 58 6.58 14.55 27.11
C ILE A 58 7.65 13.45 27.22
N GLU A 59 7.40 12.39 28.01
CA GLU A 59 8.32 11.26 28.12
C GLU A 59 8.50 10.54 26.77
N MET A 60 7.41 10.23 26.08
CA MET A 60 7.43 9.61 24.75
C MET A 60 8.21 10.48 23.75
N ASN A 61 7.94 11.79 23.71
CA ASN A 61 8.64 12.71 22.82
C ASN A 61 10.14 12.75 23.10
N LYS A 62 10.56 12.74 24.36
CA LYS A 62 11.98 12.63 24.74
C LYS A 62 12.61 11.33 24.22
N LYS A 63 11.89 10.21 24.31
CA LYS A 63 12.36 8.92 23.76
C LYS A 63 12.49 8.98 22.23
N LEU A 64 11.49 9.49 21.53
CA LEU A 64 11.51 9.52 20.05
C LEU A 64 12.56 10.49 19.47
N ILE A 65 12.84 11.60 20.15
CA ILE A 65 13.86 12.57 19.70
C ILE A 65 15.28 12.05 19.93
N LYS A 66 15.53 11.32 21.02
CA LYS A 66 16.87 10.78 21.30
C LYS A 66 17.29 9.81 20.19
N GLU A 67 18.48 10.03 19.62
CA GLU A 67 19.09 9.05 18.72
C GLU A 67 19.62 7.88 19.56
N PHE A 68 18.79 6.84 19.69
CA PHE A 68 19.13 5.59 20.38
C PHE A 68 19.61 4.56 19.35
N ARG A 69 20.93 4.52 19.14
CA ARG A 69 21.57 3.77 18.05
C ARG A 69 21.66 2.30 18.39
N PHE A 70 21.45 1.45 17.38
CA PHE A 70 21.68 0.01 17.46
C PHE A 70 23.14 -0.27 17.87
N PRO A 71 23.42 -1.32 18.65
CA PRO A 71 24.78 -1.63 19.10
C PRO A 71 25.75 -1.88 17.94
N TYR A 72 27.03 -1.57 18.15
CA TYR A 72 28.15 -1.84 17.23
C TYR A 72 28.05 -1.17 15.85
N LYS A 73 27.36 -0.03 15.75
CA LYS A 73 27.15 0.68 14.47
C LYS A 73 28.40 1.47 14.05
N ASP A 74 29.12 2.05 15.01
CA ASP A 74 30.20 3.02 14.77
C ASP A 74 31.60 2.49 15.15
N ARG A 75 31.78 1.17 15.27
CA ARG A 75 33.06 0.55 15.64
C ARG A 75 33.88 0.19 14.39
N PRO A 76 35.03 0.84 14.13
CA PRO A 76 35.80 0.64 12.90
C PRO A 76 36.44 -0.76 12.78
N PHE A 77 36.59 -1.46 13.90
CA PHE A 77 37.38 -2.68 14.02
C PHE A 77 36.55 -3.90 14.49
N ASP A 78 35.25 -3.73 14.75
CA ASP A 78 34.34 -4.81 15.12
C ASP A 78 33.44 -5.16 13.92
N GLU A 79 32.94 -6.40 13.88
CA GLU A 79 31.93 -6.81 12.90
C GLU A 79 30.68 -5.94 13.09
N LYS A 80 30.33 -5.14 12.07
CA LYS A 80 29.18 -4.25 12.14
C LYS A 80 27.94 -5.09 12.43
N ALA A 81 27.22 -4.77 13.51
CA ALA A 81 25.94 -5.41 13.73
C ALA A 81 25.04 -5.14 12.52
N LYS A 82 24.46 -6.19 11.96
CA LYS A 82 23.44 -6.06 10.92
C LYS A 82 22.22 -5.42 11.57
N ILE A 83 22.12 -4.10 11.47
CA ILE A 83 20.85 -3.41 11.75
C ILE A 83 19.88 -3.97 10.71
N PRO A 84 18.73 -4.51 11.11
CA PRO A 84 17.70 -4.82 10.14
C PRO A 84 17.33 -3.54 9.40
N GLU A 85 17.45 -3.57 8.08
CA GLU A 85 17.12 -2.43 7.25
C GLU A 85 15.66 -2.00 7.48
N GLY A 86 15.38 -0.69 7.37
CA GLY A 86 14.02 -0.18 7.44
C GLY A 86 13.58 0.43 8.79
N PHE A 87 14.43 0.48 9.83
CA PHE A 87 14.04 1.12 11.10
C PHE A 87 13.63 2.60 10.93
N SER A 88 14.30 3.33 10.04
CA SER A 88 13.96 4.73 9.74
C SER A 88 12.52 4.87 9.24
N LYS A 89 12.07 3.92 8.42
CA LYS A 89 10.70 3.84 7.92
C LYS A 89 9.73 3.53 9.04
N ILE A 90 10.03 2.58 9.94
CA ILE A 90 9.20 2.32 11.13
C ILE A 90 9.08 3.55 12.04
N LYS A 91 10.19 4.29 12.23
CA LYS A 91 10.22 5.53 13.01
C LYS A 91 9.33 6.62 12.39
N SER A 92 9.39 6.77 11.07
CA SER A 92 8.57 7.72 10.31
C SER A 92 7.09 7.32 10.28
N ASP A 93 6.79 6.06 9.99
CA ASP A 93 5.43 5.63 9.68
C ASP A 93 4.60 5.43 10.95
N TYR A 94 5.13 4.71 11.95
CA TYR A 94 4.38 4.37 13.17
C TYR A 94 4.61 5.37 14.30
N PHE A 95 5.88 5.58 14.69
CA PHE A 95 6.18 6.38 15.88
C PHE A 95 5.88 7.87 15.66
N GLN A 96 6.23 8.43 14.50
CA GLN A 96 5.96 9.83 14.21
C GLN A 96 4.46 10.10 13.97
N SER A 97 3.72 9.20 13.31
CA SER A 97 2.26 9.35 13.18
C SER A 97 1.56 9.27 14.55
N THR A 98 1.98 8.36 15.41
CA THR A 98 1.49 8.24 16.80
C THR A 98 1.73 9.53 17.57
N ARG A 99 2.94 10.08 17.49
CA ARG A 99 3.28 11.37 18.10
C ARG A 99 2.41 12.50 17.56
N ASN A 100 2.27 12.60 16.24
CA ASN A 100 1.47 13.64 15.60
C ASN A 100 0.01 13.61 16.07
N PHE A 101 -0.57 12.41 16.23
CA PHE A 101 -1.90 12.25 16.81
C PHE A 101 -1.97 12.86 18.22
N PHE A 102 -1.04 12.54 19.11
CA PHE A 102 -1.04 13.06 20.48
C PHE A 102 -0.74 14.56 20.57
N ASP A 103 0.04 15.10 19.63
CA ASP A 103 0.25 16.55 19.51
C ASP A 103 -1.07 17.27 19.10
N GLN A 104 -1.97 16.57 18.41
CA GLN A 104 -3.27 17.09 17.96
C GLN A 104 -4.43 16.75 18.89
N LEU A 105 -4.26 15.82 19.83
CA LEU A 105 -5.31 15.32 20.71
C LEU A 105 -6.04 16.44 21.47
N ALA A 106 -5.33 17.43 22.02
CA ALA A 106 -5.95 18.55 22.70
C ALA A 106 -6.88 19.35 21.78
N GLY A 107 -6.47 19.57 20.53
CA GLY A 107 -7.31 20.21 19.52
C GLY A 107 -8.51 19.39 19.11
N PHE A 108 -8.31 18.07 18.97
CA PHE A 108 -9.39 17.11 18.70
C PHE A 108 -10.46 17.15 19.82
N LEU A 109 -10.04 17.15 21.09
CA LEU A 109 -10.94 17.25 22.26
C LEU A 109 -11.63 18.60 22.38
N LEU A 110 -11.08 19.66 21.78
CA LEU A 110 -11.72 20.97 21.66
C LEU A 110 -12.62 21.09 20.42
N ARG A 111 -12.76 20.01 19.64
CA ARG A 111 -13.51 19.98 18.37
C ARG A 111 -13.05 21.02 17.35
N ASP A 112 -11.76 21.40 17.38
CA ASP A 112 -11.14 22.20 16.33
C ASP A 112 -11.14 21.38 15.03
N SER A 113 -11.84 21.85 13.99
CA SER A 113 -12.07 21.05 12.76
C SER A 113 -10.78 20.65 12.05
N ASN A 114 -9.80 21.54 11.99
CA ASN A 114 -8.52 21.28 11.35
C ASN A 114 -7.69 20.27 12.16
N LYS A 115 -7.59 20.47 13.47
CA LYS A 115 -6.85 19.56 14.36
C LYS A 115 -7.55 18.22 14.49
N ALA A 116 -8.88 18.19 14.48
CA ALA A 116 -9.66 16.96 14.56
C ALA A 116 -9.45 16.10 13.31
N ARG A 117 -9.53 16.72 12.12
CA ARG A 117 -9.23 16.03 10.85
C ARG A 117 -7.81 15.47 10.84
N LEU A 118 -6.82 16.29 11.19
CA LEU A 118 -5.43 15.84 11.21
C LEU A 118 -5.21 14.71 12.24
N ALA A 119 -5.86 14.77 13.41
CA ALA A 119 -5.72 13.74 14.43
C ALA A 119 -6.22 12.39 13.89
N LEU A 120 -7.40 12.37 13.26
CA LEU A 120 -7.94 11.14 12.66
C LEU A 120 -7.06 10.60 11.53
N ILE A 121 -6.48 11.48 10.69
CA ILE A 121 -5.51 11.08 9.65
C ILE A 121 -4.28 10.41 10.27
N ASN A 122 -3.68 11.04 11.29
CA ASN A 122 -2.52 10.48 11.97
C ASN A 122 -2.84 9.16 12.68
N LEU A 123 -4.01 9.03 13.30
CA LEU A 123 -4.45 7.79 13.93
C LEU A 123 -4.64 6.65 12.92
N ARG A 124 -5.16 6.95 11.72
CA ARG A 124 -5.24 5.99 10.61
C ARG A 124 -3.86 5.58 10.13
N ALA A 125 -2.94 6.53 9.96
CA ALA A 125 -1.55 6.24 9.59
C ALA A 125 -0.88 5.31 10.62
N THR A 126 -1.04 5.60 11.92
CA THR A 126 -0.58 4.73 13.02
C THR A 126 -1.14 3.32 12.88
N LYS A 127 -2.46 3.17 12.69
CA LYS A 127 -3.10 1.87 12.49
C LYS A 127 -2.57 1.12 11.27
N SER A 128 -2.40 1.79 10.14
CA SER A 128 -1.90 1.18 8.89
C SER A 128 -0.45 0.68 9.00
N SER A 129 0.36 1.31 9.84
CA SER A 129 1.77 0.98 10.04
C SER A 129 2.03 -0.01 11.18
N LEU A 130 1.02 -0.35 11.99
CA LEU A 130 1.16 -1.18 13.20
C LEU A 130 1.74 -2.56 12.88
N VAL A 131 1.17 -3.29 11.93
CA VAL A 131 1.60 -4.66 11.58
C VAL A 131 3.05 -4.66 11.08
N LYS A 132 3.43 -3.66 10.26
CA LYS A 132 4.82 -3.51 9.79
C LYS A 132 5.78 -3.23 10.94
N MET A 133 5.38 -2.40 11.90
CA MET A 133 6.17 -2.13 13.11
C MET A 133 6.32 -3.40 13.96
N GLN A 134 5.24 -4.14 14.18
CA GLN A 134 5.26 -5.38 14.95
C GLN A 134 6.18 -6.41 14.29
N LYS A 135 5.98 -6.70 12.99
CA LYS A 135 6.81 -7.65 12.24
C LYS A 135 8.29 -7.26 12.23
N TYR A 136 8.59 -5.96 12.15
CA TYR A 136 9.98 -5.49 12.24
C TYR A 136 10.64 -5.87 13.58
N PHE A 137 9.95 -5.68 14.71
CA PHE A 137 10.49 -6.06 16.02
C PHE A 137 10.42 -7.58 16.28
N GLU A 138 9.47 -8.28 15.67
CA GLU A 138 9.35 -9.74 15.70
C GLU A 138 10.60 -10.37 15.08
N ASN A 139 10.96 -9.96 13.86
CA ASN A 139 12.14 -10.48 13.16
C ASN A 139 13.41 -10.34 14.02
N ILE A 140 13.62 -9.20 14.68
CA ILE A 140 14.79 -8.99 15.55
C ILE A 140 14.73 -9.90 16.77
N ALA A 141 13.58 -9.97 17.43
CA ALA A 141 13.41 -10.77 18.64
C ALA A 141 13.59 -12.27 18.34
N ASP A 142 13.13 -12.72 17.18
CA ASP A 142 13.26 -14.09 16.68
C ASP A 142 14.71 -14.43 16.30
N GLU A 143 15.36 -13.59 15.48
CA GLU A 143 16.77 -13.74 15.10
C GLU A 143 17.71 -13.84 16.31
N GLN A 144 17.40 -13.10 17.38
CA GLN A 144 18.18 -13.08 18.60
C GLN A 144 17.74 -14.13 19.63
N GLY A 145 16.57 -14.76 19.45
CA GLY A 145 16.00 -15.70 20.42
C GLY A 145 15.65 -15.07 21.78
N ILE A 146 15.35 -13.77 21.85
CA ILE A 146 15.09 -13.04 23.10
C ILE A 146 13.78 -12.26 23.06
N LEU A 147 13.15 -12.07 24.23
CA LEU A 147 11.98 -11.21 24.44
C LEU A 147 10.72 -11.53 23.59
N MET A 148 10.67 -12.65 22.87
CA MET A 148 9.52 -13.04 22.01
C MET A 148 8.18 -13.02 22.75
N ARG A 149 8.10 -13.59 23.95
CA ARG A 149 6.87 -13.55 24.75
C ARG A 149 6.41 -12.11 25.06
N LYS A 150 7.35 -11.26 25.48
CA LYS A 150 7.08 -9.84 25.77
C LYS A 150 6.66 -9.09 24.50
N HIS A 151 7.23 -9.44 23.35
CA HIS A 151 6.84 -8.91 22.06
C HIS A 151 5.38 -9.24 21.72
N TYR A 152 4.99 -10.51 21.79
CA TYR A 152 3.62 -10.95 21.49
C TYR A 152 2.58 -10.31 22.43
N GLU A 153 2.88 -10.23 23.73
CA GLU A 153 2.02 -9.56 24.71
C GLU A 153 1.81 -8.07 24.37
N LEU A 154 2.88 -7.38 23.91
CA LEU A 154 2.77 -6.00 23.44
C LEU A 154 1.91 -5.88 22.17
N CYS A 155 2.08 -6.77 21.19
CA CYS A 155 1.33 -6.71 19.93
C CYS A 155 -0.18 -6.80 20.16
N ILE A 156 -0.62 -7.74 21.00
CA ILE A 156 -2.03 -7.89 21.38
C ILE A 156 -2.57 -6.62 22.05
N LEU A 157 -1.80 -6.04 22.98
CA LEU A 157 -2.21 -4.82 23.67
C LEU A 157 -2.24 -3.61 22.74
N GLU A 158 -1.32 -3.48 21.80
CA GLU A 158 -1.31 -2.39 20.81
C GLU A 158 -2.55 -2.44 19.92
N GLU A 159 -2.85 -3.61 19.35
CA GLU A 159 -4.02 -3.81 18.50
C GLU A 159 -5.32 -3.48 19.24
N GLN A 160 -5.50 -4.03 20.44
CA GLN A 160 -6.70 -3.81 21.24
C GLN A 160 -6.88 -2.35 21.62
N ASN A 161 -5.82 -1.70 22.13
CA ASN A 161 -5.94 -0.33 22.63
C ASN A 161 -6.00 0.71 21.50
N LEU A 162 -5.31 0.47 20.38
CA LEU A 162 -5.44 1.31 19.19
C LEU A 162 -6.84 1.19 18.56
N GLN A 163 -7.41 -0.02 18.50
CA GLN A 163 -8.77 -0.20 18.02
C GLN A 163 -9.79 0.48 18.95
N ASN A 164 -9.63 0.37 20.27
CA ASN A 164 -10.46 1.08 21.24
C ASN A 164 -10.38 2.60 21.08
N LEU A 165 -9.18 3.13 20.87
CA LEU A 165 -8.96 4.56 20.62
C LEU A 165 -9.62 5.00 19.31
N MET A 166 -9.46 4.23 18.23
CA MET A 166 -10.11 4.52 16.94
C MET A 166 -11.63 4.59 17.10
N MET A 167 -12.25 3.60 17.76
CA MET A 167 -13.70 3.60 18.01
C MET A 167 -14.14 4.81 18.84
N ALA A 168 -13.41 5.14 19.91
CA ALA A 168 -13.72 6.28 20.77
C ALA A 168 -13.59 7.62 20.02
N CYS A 169 -12.54 7.81 19.23
CA CYS A 169 -12.34 9.01 18.41
C CYS A 169 -13.45 9.18 17.38
N LEU A 170 -13.82 8.12 16.64
CA LEU A 170 -14.87 8.21 15.64
C LEU A 170 -16.23 8.52 16.29
N TYR A 171 -16.55 7.84 17.39
CA TYR A 171 -17.78 8.12 18.15
C TYR A 171 -17.81 9.58 18.62
N TYR A 172 -16.71 10.06 19.22
CA TYR A 172 -16.60 11.44 19.70
C TYR A 172 -16.78 12.48 18.60
N ASN A 173 -16.25 12.18 17.41
CA ASN A 173 -16.33 13.08 16.26
C ASN A 173 -17.78 13.29 15.79
N GLU A 174 -18.63 12.27 15.90
CA GLU A 174 -20.02 12.29 15.44
C GLU A 174 -21.04 12.65 16.54
N HIS A 175 -20.70 12.49 17.82
CA HIS A 175 -21.64 12.65 18.92
C HIS A 175 -21.27 13.82 19.82
N GLN A 176 -22.28 14.58 20.24
CA GLN A 176 -22.12 15.60 21.28
C GLN A 176 -22.09 14.97 22.67
N PRO A 177 -21.46 15.64 23.66
CA PRO A 177 -21.52 15.24 25.06
C PRO A 177 -22.96 15.10 25.56
N SER A 178 -23.17 14.17 26.48
CA SER A 178 -24.46 13.91 27.11
C SER A 178 -24.27 13.27 28.48
N LYS A 179 -25.04 13.74 29.46
CA LYS A 179 -25.09 13.15 30.81
C LYS A 179 -25.57 11.70 30.83
N PHE A 180 -26.24 11.26 29.76
CA PHE A 180 -26.72 9.89 29.58
C PHE A 180 -25.75 9.01 28.78
N PHE A 181 -24.57 9.54 28.43
CA PHE A 181 -23.56 8.76 27.73
C PHE A 181 -23.16 7.52 28.52
N ASN A 182 -23.03 6.39 27.81
CA ASN A 182 -22.54 5.15 28.35
C ASN A 182 -21.38 4.63 27.47
N LYS A 183 -20.18 4.50 28.05
CA LYS A 183 -18.98 4.01 27.33
C LYS A 183 -19.18 2.67 26.60
N TYR A 184 -20.08 1.81 27.08
CA TYR A 184 -20.34 0.51 26.46
C TYR A 184 -21.05 0.64 25.10
N GLN A 185 -21.67 1.78 24.79
CA GLN A 185 -22.36 2.02 23.52
C GLN A 185 -21.41 2.30 22.35
N ILE A 186 -20.16 2.70 22.62
CA ILE A 186 -19.18 3.04 21.56
C ILE A 186 -18.95 1.84 20.65
N LYS A 187 -18.76 0.63 21.23
CA LYS A 187 -18.45 -0.57 20.46
C LYS A 187 -19.65 -1.05 19.63
N SER A 188 -20.87 -0.98 20.17
CA SER A 188 -22.08 -1.36 19.43
C SER A 188 -22.34 -0.37 18.29
N TRP A 189 -22.25 0.93 18.58
CA TRP A 189 -22.37 1.98 17.58
C TRP A 189 -21.36 1.81 16.44
N TYR A 190 -20.08 1.56 16.76
CA TYR A 190 -19.05 1.40 15.74
C TYR A 190 -19.33 0.23 14.79
N LYS A 191 -19.79 -0.91 15.33
CA LYS A 191 -20.16 -2.08 14.53
C LYS A 191 -21.38 -1.81 13.64
N GLU A 192 -22.39 -1.13 14.18
CA GLU A 192 -23.60 -0.77 13.44
C GLU A 192 -23.29 0.24 12.33
N ASN A 193 -22.51 1.28 12.63
CA ASN A 193 -22.08 2.27 11.66
C ASN A 193 -21.25 1.63 10.53
N PHE A 194 -20.35 0.70 10.87
CA PHE A 194 -19.61 -0.10 9.88
C PHE A 194 -20.55 -0.89 8.97
N LYS A 195 -21.51 -1.63 9.55
CA LYS A 195 -22.50 -2.40 8.76
C LYS A 195 -23.33 -1.50 7.85
N ASN A 196 -23.77 -0.35 8.37
CA ASN A 196 -24.54 0.63 7.60
C ASN A 196 -23.72 1.21 6.45
N ALA A 197 -22.42 1.48 6.64
CA ALA A 197 -21.54 1.93 5.57
C ALA A 197 -21.38 0.88 4.46
N MET A 198 -21.19 -0.39 4.83
CA MET A 198 -21.11 -1.51 3.87
C MET A 198 -22.39 -1.67 3.06
N GLU A 199 -23.55 -1.59 3.72
CA GLU A 199 -24.86 -1.72 3.07
C GLU A 199 -25.14 -0.54 2.12
N LYS A 200 -24.80 0.70 2.53
CA LYS A 200 -24.89 1.87 1.65
C LYS A 200 -24.01 1.72 0.40
N ALA A 201 -22.80 1.16 0.56
CA ALA A 201 -21.90 0.92 -0.56
C ALA A 201 -22.47 -0.11 -1.54
N LYS A 202 -23.00 -1.21 -1.01
CA LYS A 202 -23.69 -2.22 -1.80
C LYS A 202 -24.87 -1.62 -2.56
N GLN A 203 -25.72 -0.85 -1.89
CA GLN A 203 -26.87 -0.19 -2.51
C GLN A 203 -26.48 0.80 -3.60
N ALA A 204 -25.40 1.58 -3.39
CA ALA A 204 -24.88 2.50 -4.40
C ALA A 204 -24.38 1.79 -5.67
N LEU A 205 -24.01 0.52 -5.56
CA LEU A 205 -23.49 -0.31 -6.65
C LEU A 205 -24.48 -1.37 -7.14
N CYS A 206 -25.72 -1.40 -6.62
CA CYS A 206 -26.74 -2.36 -7.04
C CYS A 206 -27.06 -2.28 -8.54
N GLY A 207 -26.85 -1.12 -9.17
CA GLY A 207 -27.01 -0.94 -10.60
C GLY A 207 -26.07 -1.80 -11.46
N LEU A 208 -24.98 -2.33 -10.89
CA LEU A 208 -24.10 -3.25 -11.61
C LEU A 208 -24.72 -4.65 -11.79
N LEU A 209 -25.65 -5.04 -10.91
CA LEU A 209 -26.21 -6.39 -10.87
C LEU A 209 -27.17 -6.70 -12.04
N SER A 210 -27.55 -5.70 -12.84
CA SER A 210 -28.33 -5.93 -14.07
C SER A 210 -27.50 -6.64 -15.13
N ASP A 211 -26.22 -6.31 -15.23
CA ASP A 211 -25.39 -6.67 -16.37
C ASP A 211 -24.15 -7.48 -15.97
N HIS A 212 -23.79 -7.45 -14.68
CA HIS A 212 -22.58 -8.09 -14.17
C HIS A 212 -22.87 -8.93 -12.92
N PHE A 213 -22.18 -10.06 -12.81
CA PHE A 213 -22.12 -10.80 -11.55
C PHE A 213 -21.08 -10.15 -10.63
N VAL A 214 -21.57 -9.45 -9.60
CA VAL A 214 -20.72 -8.72 -8.64
C VAL A 214 -20.78 -9.37 -7.26
N ILE A 215 -19.61 -9.66 -6.70
CA ILE A 215 -19.43 -10.11 -5.32
C ILE A 215 -19.00 -8.91 -4.48
N PHE A 216 -19.81 -8.59 -3.48
CA PHE A 216 -19.55 -7.51 -2.53
C PHE A 216 -18.69 -7.99 -1.36
N PRO A 217 -17.86 -7.11 -0.79
CA PRO A 217 -16.98 -7.45 0.32
C PRO A 217 -17.73 -7.48 1.67
N GLU A 218 -17.20 -8.21 2.63
CA GLU A 218 -17.61 -8.22 4.05
C GLU A 218 -16.95 -7.09 4.86
N LYS A 219 -15.81 -6.59 4.38
CA LYS A 219 -15.13 -5.42 4.96
C LYS A 219 -14.45 -4.58 3.91
N TYR A 220 -14.16 -3.34 4.24
CA TYR A 220 -13.26 -2.48 3.47
C TYR A 220 -11.88 -2.43 4.15
N TYR A 221 -10.86 -2.00 3.42
CA TYR A 221 -9.49 -1.92 3.94
C TYR A 221 -8.92 -0.52 3.87
N TYR A 222 -7.80 -0.32 4.56
CA TYR A 222 -7.02 0.91 4.52
C TYR A 222 -5.65 0.64 3.94
N ASN A 223 -5.20 1.46 3.01
CA ASN A 223 -3.81 1.56 2.60
C ASN A 223 -3.29 2.95 2.98
N GLY A 224 -2.47 3.01 4.02
CA GLY A 224 -2.10 4.27 4.67
C GLY A 224 -3.33 4.97 5.28
N ILE A 225 -3.56 6.21 4.87
CA ILE A 225 -4.66 7.04 5.36
C ILE A 225 -5.95 6.89 4.55
N LEU A 226 -5.85 6.24 3.39
CA LEU A 226 -6.89 6.11 2.38
C LEU A 226 -7.70 4.84 2.61
N ASN A 227 -9.00 4.88 2.38
CA ASN A 227 -9.89 3.71 2.47
C ASN A 227 -10.36 3.22 1.09
N PHE A 228 -10.44 1.90 0.99
CA PHE A 228 -10.65 1.18 -0.26
C PHE A 228 -11.80 0.19 -0.08
N TYR A 229 -12.77 0.25 -0.99
CA TYR A 229 -13.87 -0.69 -1.06
C TYR A 229 -13.64 -1.63 -2.24
N PRO A 230 -13.23 -2.90 -2.02
CA PRO A 230 -12.99 -3.83 -3.11
C PRO A 230 -14.28 -4.55 -3.52
N ILE A 231 -14.50 -4.74 -4.81
CA ILE A 231 -15.53 -5.62 -5.37
C ILE A 231 -14.87 -6.63 -6.31
N ILE A 232 -15.46 -7.82 -6.42
CA ILE A 232 -15.07 -8.80 -7.43
C ILE A 232 -16.16 -8.82 -8.51
N VAL A 233 -15.76 -8.74 -9.77
CA VAL A 233 -16.64 -8.78 -10.93
C VAL A 233 -16.28 -9.99 -11.78
N HIS A 234 -17.28 -10.75 -12.21
CA HIS A 234 -17.06 -11.88 -13.11
C HIS A 234 -16.95 -11.40 -14.56
N ASP A 235 -15.93 -11.88 -15.27
CA ASP A 235 -15.76 -11.75 -16.73
C ASP A 235 -15.87 -10.32 -17.28
N LEU A 236 -15.45 -9.33 -16.50
CA LEU A 236 -15.30 -7.97 -16.97
C LEU A 236 -14.05 -7.87 -17.83
N ASP A 237 -14.22 -7.63 -19.13
CA ASP A 237 -13.12 -7.37 -20.05
C ASP A 237 -12.52 -5.99 -19.79
N MET A 238 -11.36 -5.98 -19.13
CA MET A 238 -10.62 -4.76 -18.78
C MET A 238 -9.93 -4.11 -19.98
N THR A 239 -9.99 -4.72 -21.18
CA THR A 239 -9.40 -4.18 -22.41
C THR A 239 -10.43 -3.45 -23.29
N ASP A 240 -11.72 -3.73 -23.10
CA ASP A 240 -12.80 -3.04 -23.80
C ASP A 240 -13.12 -1.70 -23.11
N GLY A 241 -12.59 -0.63 -23.68
CA GLY A 241 -12.81 0.73 -23.17
C GLY A 241 -14.29 1.17 -23.16
N THR A 242 -15.12 0.65 -24.07
CA THR A 242 -16.54 1.02 -24.14
C THR A 242 -17.30 0.37 -22.99
N LEU A 243 -17.09 -0.93 -22.80
CA LEU A 243 -17.69 -1.71 -21.71
C LEU A 243 -17.23 -1.19 -20.35
N LEU A 244 -15.96 -0.80 -20.21
CA LEU A 244 -15.45 -0.19 -18.99
C LEU A 244 -16.10 1.16 -18.66
N ILE A 245 -16.30 2.03 -19.66
CA ILE A 245 -16.97 3.31 -19.44
C ILE A 245 -18.41 3.07 -18.96
N GLU A 246 -19.14 2.16 -19.61
CA GLU A 246 -20.50 1.78 -19.20
C GLU A 246 -20.51 1.24 -17.76
N PHE A 247 -19.61 0.31 -17.44
CA PHE A 247 -19.44 -0.21 -16.08
C PHE A 247 -19.20 0.92 -15.05
N PHE A 248 -18.35 1.91 -15.36
CA PHE A 248 -18.10 3.02 -14.45
C PHE A 248 -19.26 4.00 -14.34
N CYS A 249 -20.10 4.15 -15.38
CA CYS A 249 -21.35 4.92 -15.29
C CYS A 249 -22.25 4.36 -14.17
N HIS A 250 -22.38 3.04 -14.09
CA HIS A 250 -23.13 2.36 -13.03
C HIS A 250 -22.47 2.49 -11.65
N CYS A 251 -21.16 2.74 -11.59
CA CYS A 251 -20.44 2.99 -10.34
C CYS A 251 -20.58 4.43 -9.81
N THR A 252 -21.10 5.39 -10.61
CA THR A 252 -21.13 6.81 -10.22
C THR A 252 -21.82 7.13 -8.88
N PRO A 253 -22.87 6.41 -8.41
CA PRO A 253 -23.46 6.70 -7.09
C PRO A 253 -22.49 6.46 -5.92
N PHE A 254 -21.48 5.59 -6.10
CA PHE A 254 -20.45 5.33 -5.11
C PHE A 254 -19.67 6.60 -4.73
N ALA A 255 -19.61 7.58 -5.63
CA ALA A 255 -18.86 8.81 -5.42
C ALA A 255 -19.42 9.70 -4.27
N GLU A 256 -20.64 9.44 -3.80
CA GLU A 256 -21.26 10.14 -2.66
C GLU A 256 -20.88 9.54 -1.29
N LEU A 257 -20.23 8.37 -1.28
CA LEU A 257 -19.88 7.64 -0.05
C LEU A 257 -18.55 8.10 0.55
N ASP A 258 -18.27 7.73 1.79
CA ASP A 258 -17.06 8.12 2.53
C ASP A 258 -15.81 7.29 2.19
N TYR A 259 -15.76 6.70 0.99
CA TYR A 259 -14.61 5.95 0.47
C TYR A 259 -13.76 6.82 -0.47
N ASP A 260 -12.44 6.64 -0.41
CA ASP A 260 -11.49 7.32 -1.29
C ASP A 260 -11.39 6.60 -2.64
N TYR A 261 -11.44 5.26 -2.64
CA TYR A 261 -11.31 4.43 -3.83
C TYR A 261 -12.28 3.23 -3.84
N LEU A 262 -12.79 2.94 -5.04
CA LEU A 262 -13.39 1.66 -5.41
C LEU A 262 -12.30 0.81 -6.07
N VAL A 263 -12.14 -0.43 -5.65
CA VAL A 263 -11.20 -1.38 -6.26
C VAL A 263 -12.00 -2.46 -6.96
N VAL A 264 -11.78 -2.61 -8.27
CA VAL A 264 -12.48 -3.56 -9.12
C VAL A 264 -11.51 -4.66 -9.47
N VAL A 265 -11.79 -5.88 -8.99
CA VAL A 265 -10.99 -7.06 -9.28
C VAL A 265 -11.81 -8.01 -10.14
N CYS A 266 -11.19 -8.64 -11.14
CA CYS A 266 -11.86 -9.60 -12.00
C CYS A 266 -11.66 -11.04 -11.53
N LYS A 267 -12.69 -11.85 -11.71
CA LYS A 267 -12.61 -13.31 -11.60
C LYS A 267 -12.86 -13.93 -12.97
N ASN A 268 -12.01 -14.87 -13.37
CA ASN A 268 -12.19 -15.62 -14.61
C ASN A 268 -13.21 -16.77 -14.48
N ASP A 269 -13.50 -17.41 -15.61
CA ASP A 269 -14.34 -18.61 -15.75
C ASP A 269 -13.92 -19.79 -14.84
N HIS A 270 -12.67 -19.83 -14.40
CA HIS A 270 -12.11 -20.89 -13.55
C HIS A 270 -12.17 -20.57 -12.06
N ASP A 271 -12.98 -19.57 -11.67
CA ASP A 271 -13.13 -19.11 -10.29
C ASP A 271 -11.83 -18.51 -9.69
N LYS A 272 -10.86 -18.16 -10.52
CA LYS A 272 -9.59 -17.55 -10.11
C LYS A 272 -9.59 -16.05 -10.31
N ILE A 273 -8.99 -15.35 -9.35
CA ILE A 273 -8.87 -13.90 -9.35
C ILE A 273 -7.73 -13.45 -10.25
N MET A 274 -7.97 -12.50 -11.14
CA MET A 274 -6.91 -11.90 -11.96
C MET A 274 -5.88 -11.20 -11.07
N PRO A 275 -4.57 -11.28 -11.38
CA PRO A 275 -3.52 -10.71 -10.54
C PRO A 275 -3.55 -9.18 -10.52
N SER A 276 -4.21 -8.56 -11.51
CA SER A 276 -4.43 -7.13 -11.60
C SER A 276 -5.92 -6.79 -11.63
N GLY A 277 -6.24 -5.63 -11.08
CA GLY A 277 -7.54 -4.98 -11.14
C GLY A 277 -7.39 -3.49 -11.39
N LEU A 278 -8.47 -2.74 -11.15
CA LEU A 278 -8.52 -1.30 -11.31
C LEU A 278 -8.82 -0.60 -9.98
N ARG A 279 -8.02 0.42 -9.67
CA ARG A 279 -8.29 1.38 -8.61
C ARG A 279 -8.94 2.62 -9.21
N VAL A 280 -10.22 2.78 -8.89
CA VAL A 280 -11.07 3.89 -9.34
C VAL A 280 -11.16 4.92 -8.23
N SER A 281 -10.71 6.15 -8.51
CA SER A 281 -10.81 7.23 -7.52
C SER A 281 -12.23 7.77 -7.41
N LYS A 282 -12.60 8.22 -6.21
CA LYS A 282 -13.86 8.94 -6.01
C LYS A 282 -13.96 10.19 -6.89
N ASP A 283 -12.85 10.89 -7.15
CA ASP A 283 -12.83 12.08 -8.02
C ASP A 283 -13.16 11.72 -9.47
N PHE A 284 -12.63 10.60 -9.97
CA PHE A 284 -12.95 10.08 -11.30
C PHE A 284 -14.46 9.85 -11.45
N LEU A 285 -15.09 9.14 -10.50
CA LEU A 285 -16.53 8.87 -10.54
C LEU A 285 -17.37 10.14 -10.45
N LYS A 286 -16.93 11.15 -9.68
CA LYS A 286 -17.59 12.46 -9.61
C LYS A 286 -17.54 13.19 -10.96
N ARG A 287 -16.37 13.24 -11.58
CA ARG A 287 -16.20 13.89 -12.89
C ARG A 287 -16.99 13.16 -13.97
N LEU A 288 -16.96 11.83 -13.97
CA LEU A 288 -17.75 11.01 -14.89
C LEU A 288 -19.25 11.30 -14.74
N LYS A 289 -19.76 11.34 -13.50
CA LYS A 289 -21.16 11.71 -13.21
C LYS A 289 -21.51 13.10 -13.75
N ILE A 290 -20.61 14.08 -13.63
CA ILE A 290 -20.81 15.42 -14.19
C ILE A 290 -20.87 15.36 -15.71
N ALA A 291 -19.90 14.70 -16.35
CA ALA A 291 -19.82 14.57 -17.81
C ALA A 291 -21.11 14.00 -18.41
N ILE A 292 -21.64 12.94 -17.80
CA ILE A 292 -22.88 12.27 -18.21
C ILE A 292 -24.07 13.21 -18.07
N ASN A 293 -24.20 13.89 -16.92
CA ASN A 293 -25.35 14.76 -16.65
C ASN A 293 -25.36 16.05 -17.48
N THR A 294 -24.20 16.52 -17.93
CA THR A 294 -24.07 17.75 -18.72
C THR A 294 -23.84 17.51 -20.21
N GLU A 295 -23.75 16.24 -20.64
CA GLU A 295 -23.38 15.86 -22.01
C GLU A 295 -22.06 16.52 -22.47
N ASP A 296 -21.12 16.75 -21.53
CA ASP A 296 -19.87 17.46 -21.81
C ASP A 296 -18.80 16.50 -22.35
N THR A 297 -18.73 16.42 -23.67
CA THR A 297 -17.79 15.54 -24.37
C THR A 297 -16.33 15.92 -24.10
N LYS A 298 -16.01 17.19 -23.84
CA LYS A 298 -14.64 17.62 -23.53
C LYS A 298 -14.21 17.16 -22.14
N LEU A 299 -15.14 17.21 -21.18
CA LEU A 299 -14.87 16.71 -19.84
C LEU A 299 -14.70 15.19 -19.83
N ALA A 300 -15.47 14.46 -20.66
CA ALA A 300 -15.32 13.02 -20.86
C ALA A 300 -13.95 12.66 -21.47
N GLU A 301 -13.49 13.39 -22.49
CA GLU A 301 -12.17 13.21 -23.12
C GLU A 301 -11.00 13.48 -22.15
N GLN A 302 -11.21 14.30 -21.12
CA GLN A 302 -10.20 14.64 -20.10
C GLN A 302 -10.21 13.70 -18.90
N LEU A 303 -11.09 12.71 -18.85
CA LEU A 303 -11.11 11.74 -17.76
C LEU A 303 -9.85 10.87 -17.83
N THR A 304 -9.04 10.94 -16.78
CA THR A 304 -7.91 10.04 -16.61
C THR A 304 -8.42 8.63 -16.33
N SER A 305 -7.92 7.63 -17.05
CA SER A 305 -8.24 6.23 -16.79
C SER A 305 -7.98 5.84 -15.33
N PRO A 306 -8.77 4.92 -14.75
CA PRO A 306 -8.46 4.31 -13.47
C PRO A 306 -7.06 3.70 -13.46
N PHE A 307 -6.45 3.68 -12.27
CA PHE A 307 -5.08 3.17 -12.12
C PHE A 307 -5.09 1.64 -12.04
N PRO A 308 -4.08 0.94 -12.60
CA PRO A 308 -3.90 -0.47 -12.30
C PRO A 308 -3.66 -0.67 -10.80
N GLU A 309 -4.20 -1.75 -10.25
CA GLU A 309 -4.02 -2.15 -8.85
C GLU A 309 -3.65 -3.64 -8.80
N GLU A 310 -2.56 -3.95 -8.11
CA GLU A 310 -2.14 -5.34 -7.88
C GLU A 310 -3.05 -5.98 -6.82
N VAL A 311 -3.50 -7.21 -7.08
CA VAL A 311 -4.32 -7.95 -6.13
C VAL A 311 -3.45 -8.44 -4.97
N THR A 312 -3.69 -7.88 -3.79
CA THR A 312 -2.97 -8.22 -2.55
C THR A 312 -3.81 -9.10 -1.64
N THR A 313 -3.17 -9.79 -0.70
CA THR A 313 -3.86 -10.55 0.37
C THR A 313 -4.84 -9.67 1.15
N GLN A 314 -4.52 -8.39 1.36
CA GLN A 314 -5.40 -7.45 2.06
C GLN A 314 -6.74 -7.23 1.33
N ILE A 315 -6.72 -7.22 0.00
CA ILE A 315 -7.92 -7.14 -0.84
C ILE A 315 -8.74 -8.43 -0.70
N LEU A 316 -8.10 -9.59 -0.85
CA LEU A 316 -8.78 -10.89 -0.82
C LEU A 316 -9.40 -11.19 0.55
N GLU A 317 -8.72 -10.82 1.64
CA GLU A 317 -9.23 -10.95 2.99
C GLU A 317 -10.54 -10.19 3.22
N CYS A 318 -10.91 -9.23 2.36
CA CYS A 318 -12.16 -8.48 2.45
C CYS A 318 -13.40 -9.31 2.13
N PHE A 319 -13.24 -10.49 1.55
CA PHE A 319 -14.33 -11.37 1.14
C PHE A 319 -14.42 -12.60 2.05
N GLU A 320 -15.61 -13.18 2.15
CA GLU A 320 -15.85 -14.39 2.96
C GLU A 320 -15.13 -15.62 2.38
N HIS A 321 -15.13 -15.74 1.05
CA HIS A 321 -14.54 -16.87 0.35
C HIS A 321 -13.03 -16.68 0.19
N GLN A 322 -12.27 -17.76 0.35
CA GLN A 322 -10.86 -17.78 0.00
C GLN A 322 -10.73 -17.95 -1.51
N TYR A 323 -10.14 -16.96 -2.16
CA TYR A 323 -9.91 -16.98 -3.59
C TYR A 323 -8.45 -17.28 -3.91
N GLU A 324 -8.23 -18.10 -4.92
CA GLU A 324 -6.92 -18.30 -5.52
C GLU A 324 -6.68 -17.20 -6.55
N VAL A 325 -5.47 -16.62 -6.53
CA VAL A 325 -5.03 -15.70 -7.58
C VAL A 325 -4.56 -16.53 -8.77
N PHE A 326 -5.03 -16.18 -9.95
CA PHE A 326 -4.55 -16.71 -11.21
C PHE A 326 -3.07 -16.39 -11.35
N SER A 327 -2.25 -17.43 -11.36
CA SER A 327 -0.88 -17.35 -11.80
C SER A 327 -0.87 -17.66 -13.29
N PRO A 328 -0.35 -16.76 -14.15
CA PRO A 328 -0.14 -17.09 -15.54
C PRO A 328 0.75 -18.33 -15.65
N ILE A 329 0.49 -19.16 -16.64
CA ILE A 329 1.33 -20.32 -16.94
C ILE A 329 2.70 -19.76 -17.35
N VAL A 330 3.76 -20.23 -16.69
CA VAL A 330 5.12 -19.88 -17.06
C VAL A 330 5.41 -20.54 -18.40
N THR A 331 5.44 -19.73 -19.45
CA THR A 331 5.73 -20.15 -20.83
C THR A 331 7.22 -20.11 -21.15
N GLY A 332 8.03 -19.54 -20.26
CA GLY A 332 9.47 -19.35 -20.48
C GLY A 332 9.81 -18.15 -21.36
N TYR A 333 8.81 -17.43 -21.88
CA TYR A 333 9.01 -16.22 -22.71
C TYR A 333 8.96 -14.91 -21.92
N GLU A 334 8.80 -14.95 -20.60
CA GLU A 334 8.56 -13.78 -19.73
C GLU A 334 9.73 -12.78 -19.67
N GLU A 335 10.94 -13.17 -20.06
CA GLU A 335 12.13 -12.30 -20.06
C GLU A 335 12.53 -11.85 -21.48
N ILE A 336 11.78 -12.29 -22.50
CA ILE A 336 12.13 -12.08 -23.91
C ILE A 336 11.60 -10.74 -24.44
N ASP A 337 10.50 -10.26 -23.88
CA ASP A 337 10.03 -8.89 -24.07
C ASP A 337 11.08 -7.88 -23.60
N ARG A 338 11.73 -8.13 -22.45
CA ARG A 338 12.82 -7.30 -21.94
C ARG A 338 14.03 -7.29 -22.87
N ILE A 339 14.36 -8.44 -23.47
CA ILE A 339 15.41 -8.49 -24.52
C ILE A 339 15.04 -7.59 -25.69
N ALA A 340 13.77 -7.62 -26.16
CA ALA A 340 13.31 -6.76 -27.24
C ALA A 340 13.40 -5.27 -26.88
N GLU A 341 13.00 -4.89 -25.66
CA GLU A 341 13.08 -3.50 -25.17
C GLU A 341 14.53 -3.00 -25.19
N LEU A 342 15.48 -3.84 -24.75
CA LEU A 342 16.90 -3.50 -24.71
C LEU A 342 17.49 -3.42 -26.12
N LEU A 343 17.07 -4.27 -27.07
CA LEU A 343 17.49 -4.18 -28.48
C LEU A 343 16.96 -2.91 -29.15
N TRP A 344 15.73 -2.51 -28.82
CA TRP A 344 15.15 -1.27 -29.30
C TRP A 344 15.87 -0.06 -28.71
N ALA A 345 16.10 -0.05 -27.40
CA ALA A 345 16.85 1.00 -26.72
C ALA A 345 18.30 1.11 -27.25
N PHE A 346 18.93 -0.03 -27.57
CA PHE A 346 20.23 -0.08 -28.22
C PHE A 346 20.19 0.62 -29.58
N SER A 347 19.23 0.26 -30.43
CA SER A 347 19.06 0.87 -31.76
C SER A 347 18.77 2.37 -31.69
N LYS A 348 17.91 2.80 -30.75
CA LYS A 348 17.63 4.22 -30.51
C LYS A 348 18.84 4.99 -29.99
N SER A 349 19.67 4.37 -29.17
CA SER A 349 20.92 5.01 -28.72
C SER A 349 21.89 5.27 -29.87
N GLN A 350 21.89 4.44 -30.91
CA GLN A 350 22.70 4.65 -32.11
C GLN A 350 22.16 5.79 -32.99
N GLU A 351 20.83 5.94 -33.04
CA GLU A 351 20.16 7.00 -33.78
C GLU A 351 20.30 8.37 -33.10
N GLU A 352 20.02 8.43 -31.79
CA GLU A 352 19.91 9.69 -31.05
C GLU A 352 21.28 10.24 -30.60
N LEU A 353 22.26 9.36 -30.33
CA LEU A 353 23.60 9.75 -29.89
C LEU A 353 24.58 9.75 -31.05
N SER A 354 24.24 10.36 -32.19
CA SER A 354 25.03 10.27 -33.42
C SER A 354 26.29 11.15 -33.43
N ASP A 355 26.37 12.14 -32.54
CA ASP A 355 27.44 13.13 -32.54
C ASP A 355 28.77 12.56 -32.02
N ASP A 356 29.89 13.09 -32.54
CA ASP A 356 31.23 12.64 -32.14
C ASP A 356 31.48 12.81 -30.64
N SER A 357 30.87 13.84 -30.01
CA SER A 357 30.94 14.10 -28.57
C SER A 357 30.30 13.02 -27.71
N ASP A 358 29.34 12.27 -28.26
CA ASP A 358 28.57 11.27 -27.51
C ASP A 358 29.21 9.88 -27.59
N THR A 359 30.28 9.72 -28.36
CA THR A 359 30.91 8.42 -28.66
C THR A 359 31.27 7.61 -27.41
N GLU A 360 31.82 8.26 -26.37
CA GLU A 360 32.23 7.56 -25.14
C GLU A 360 31.01 7.12 -24.33
N TYR A 361 30.00 7.98 -24.22
CA TYR A 361 28.75 7.69 -23.51
C TYR A 361 27.92 6.62 -24.22
N ARG A 362 27.80 6.71 -25.56
CA ARG A 362 27.13 5.71 -26.40
C ARG A 362 27.76 4.33 -26.21
N LYS A 363 29.09 4.23 -26.30
CA LYS A 363 29.80 2.95 -26.06
C LYS A 363 29.55 2.38 -24.67
N TYR A 364 29.51 3.22 -23.64
CA TYR A 364 29.23 2.79 -22.27
C TYR A 364 27.82 2.19 -22.15
N ILE A 365 26.80 2.88 -22.66
CA ILE A 365 25.40 2.42 -22.61
C ILE A 365 25.20 1.17 -23.46
N GLU A 366 25.71 1.16 -24.70
CA GLU A 366 25.64 0.00 -25.60
C GLU A 366 26.24 -1.26 -24.94
N ASN A 367 27.35 -1.12 -24.22
CA ASN A 367 27.97 -2.23 -23.52
C ASN A 367 27.13 -2.72 -22.32
N ASN A 368 26.45 -1.82 -21.62
CA ASN A 368 25.53 -2.19 -20.54
C ASN A 368 24.34 -2.99 -21.09
N TYR A 369 23.71 -2.51 -22.17
CA TYR A 369 22.62 -3.24 -22.84
C TYR A 369 23.06 -4.61 -23.33
N LYS A 370 24.22 -4.72 -24.00
CA LYS A 370 24.80 -6.01 -24.43
C LYS A 370 25.01 -6.99 -23.27
N THR A 371 25.48 -6.48 -22.13
CA THR A 371 25.73 -7.29 -20.93
C THR A 371 24.41 -7.79 -20.33
N GLU A 372 23.40 -6.92 -20.22
CA GLU A 372 22.06 -7.26 -19.70
C GLU A 372 21.38 -8.28 -20.62
N ILE A 373 21.36 -8.04 -21.94
CA ILE A 373 20.82 -8.97 -22.95
C ILE A 373 21.51 -10.34 -22.85
N SER A 374 22.84 -10.38 -22.74
CA SER A 374 23.58 -11.65 -22.62
C SER A 374 23.24 -12.41 -21.34
N SER A 375 22.96 -11.69 -20.24
CA SER A 375 22.52 -12.29 -18.98
C SER A 375 21.12 -12.88 -19.13
N LEU A 376 20.18 -12.14 -19.74
CA LEU A 376 18.81 -12.59 -19.96
C LEU A 376 18.74 -13.80 -20.90
N LEU A 377 19.54 -13.80 -21.98
CA LEU A 377 19.64 -14.94 -22.91
C LEU A 377 20.05 -16.23 -22.21
N ARG A 378 20.99 -16.17 -21.25
CA ARG A 378 21.40 -17.34 -20.45
C ARG A 378 20.28 -17.82 -19.52
N THR A 379 19.45 -16.90 -19.01
CA THR A 379 18.30 -17.25 -18.17
C THR A 379 17.25 -18.01 -18.98
N VAL A 380 16.92 -17.53 -20.18
CA VAL A 380 15.87 -18.12 -21.03
C VAL A 380 16.33 -19.35 -21.83
N GLU A 381 17.63 -19.61 -21.95
CA GLU A 381 18.19 -20.76 -22.69
C GLU A 381 17.57 -22.11 -22.26
N SER A 382 17.24 -22.26 -20.99
CA SER A 382 16.62 -23.48 -20.44
C SER A 382 15.09 -23.51 -20.50
N GLN A 383 14.46 -22.42 -20.94
CA GLN A 383 13.03 -22.16 -20.79
C GLN A 383 12.27 -22.19 -22.13
N ILE A 384 12.94 -21.93 -23.25
CA ILE A 384 12.32 -21.88 -24.59
C ILE A 384 12.90 -22.93 -25.55
N PRO A 385 12.17 -23.28 -26.63
CA PRO A 385 12.70 -24.15 -27.67
C PRO A 385 14.00 -23.62 -28.28
N GLN A 386 14.93 -24.53 -28.58
CA GLN A 386 16.24 -24.17 -29.15
C GLN A 386 16.13 -23.39 -30.48
N THR A 387 15.08 -23.66 -31.26
CA THR A 387 14.78 -22.93 -32.49
C THR A 387 14.56 -21.46 -32.23
N ASP A 388 13.83 -21.14 -31.17
CA ASP A 388 13.45 -19.78 -30.80
C ASP A 388 14.62 -19.04 -30.18
N LEU A 389 15.38 -19.71 -29.32
CA LEU A 389 16.62 -19.18 -28.77
C LEU A 389 17.60 -18.81 -29.88
N SER A 390 17.67 -19.64 -30.94
CA SER A 390 18.53 -19.39 -32.09
C SER A 390 18.06 -18.18 -32.90
N GLU A 391 16.75 -18.03 -33.13
CA GLU A 391 16.16 -16.85 -33.79
C GLU A 391 16.46 -15.56 -33.01
N ILE A 392 16.26 -15.57 -31.69
CA ILE A 392 16.48 -14.40 -30.83
C ILE A 392 17.97 -14.05 -30.77
N SER A 393 18.84 -15.06 -30.61
CA SER A 393 20.29 -14.86 -30.61
C SER A 393 20.80 -14.28 -31.93
N GLN A 394 20.22 -14.71 -33.06
CA GLN A 394 20.55 -14.15 -34.36
C GLN A 394 20.12 -12.69 -34.46
N LEU A 395 18.89 -12.36 -34.04
CA LEU A 395 18.41 -10.97 -34.00
C LEU A 395 19.31 -10.08 -33.14
N CYS A 396 19.72 -10.53 -31.95
CA CYS A 396 20.67 -9.81 -31.10
C CYS A 396 21.98 -9.52 -31.83
N ASN A 397 22.54 -10.54 -32.49
CA ASN A 397 23.78 -10.38 -33.26
C ASN A 397 23.61 -9.40 -34.43
N ASP A 398 22.49 -9.47 -35.15
CA ASP A 398 22.21 -8.58 -36.27
C ASP A 398 22.13 -7.13 -35.77
N VAL A 399 21.41 -6.87 -34.67
CA VAL A 399 21.30 -5.53 -34.06
C VAL A 399 22.66 -5.02 -33.59
N PHE A 400 23.44 -5.86 -32.90
CA PHE A 400 24.78 -5.48 -32.44
C PHE A 400 25.75 -5.18 -33.58
N ASN A 401 25.49 -5.70 -34.78
CA ASN A 401 26.25 -5.48 -36.01
C ASN A 401 25.65 -4.38 -36.91
N GLY A 402 24.64 -3.64 -36.43
CA GLY A 402 24.11 -2.45 -37.11
C GLY A 402 22.76 -2.63 -37.79
N TYR A 403 22.04 -3.73 -37.57
CA TYR A 403 20.63 -3.81 -37.94
C TYR A 403 19.79 -2.90 -37.03
N THR A 404 18.94 -2.06 -37.62
CA THR A 404 18.08 -1.14 -36.88
C THR A 404 16.81 -1.86 -36.41
N PHE A 405 16.66 -2.05 -35.10
CA PHE A 405 15.45 -2.58 -34.49
C PHE A 405 14.52 -1.43 -34.09
N ASP A 406 13.73 -0.99 -35.06
CA ASP A 406 12.79 0.14 -34.93
C ASP A 406 11.45 -0.25 -34.29
N ASP A 407 10.55 0.72 -34.10
CA ASP A 407 9.23 0.52 -33.49
C ASP A 407 8.40 -0.55 -34.24
N GLY A 408 8.52 -0.59 -35.58
CA GLY A 408 7.84 -1.58 -36.41
C GLY A 408 8.35 -2.99 -36.17
N SER A 409 9.67 -3.16 -36.14
CA SER A 409 10.34 -4.43 -35.85
C SER A 409 10.05 -4.91 -34.42
N PHE A 410 10.06 -3.99 -33.46
CA PHE A 410 9.70 -4.25 -32.06
C PHE A 410 8.26 -4.78 -31.94
N ASN A 411 7.29 -4.07 -32.52
CA ASN A 411 5.89 -4.48 -32.47
C ASN A 411 5.65 -5.82 -33.19
N SER A 412 6.32 -6.06 -34.32
CA SER A 412 6.23 -7.34 -35.04
C SER A 412 6.81 -8.49 -34.22
N PHE A 413 7.94 -8.27 -33.54
CA PHE A 413 8.55 -9.26 -32.66
C PHE A 413 7.63 -9.57 -31.48
N TYR A 414 7.07 -8.52 -30.83
CA TYR A 414 6.15 -8.67 -29.71
C TYR A 414 4.89 -9.47 -30.09
N ASN A 415 4.29 -9.18 -31.24
CA ASN A 415 3.15 -9.97 -31.75
C ASN A 415 3.51 -11.44 -31.99
N LYS A 416 4.71 -11.73 -32.52
CA LYS A 416 5.19 -13.11 -32.70
C LYS A 416 5.40 -13.82 -31.35
N LEU A 417 5.88 -13.12 -30.33
CA LEU A 417 6.01 -13.65 -28.97
C LEU A 417 4.66 -14.01 -28.36
N ILE A 418 3.65 -13.16 -28.52
CA ILE A 418 2.28 -13.44 -28.02
C ILE A 418 1.73 -14.72 -28.65
N VAL A 419 1.91 -14.92 -29.95
CA VAL A 419 1.45 -16.15 -30.61
C VAL A 419 2.18 -17.38 -30.05
N LYS A 420 3.50 -17.31 -29.90
CA LYS A 420 4.31 -18.41 -29.37
C LYS A 420 4.00 -18.75 -27.91
N SER A 421 3.74 -17.75 -27.07
CA SER A 421 3.35 -17.98 -25.68
C SER A 421 1.96 -18.63 -25.59
N LEU A 422 1.02 -18.24 -26.45
CA LEU A 422 -0.29 -18.87 -26.56
C LEU A 422 -0.23 -20.33 -27.05
N GLU A 423 0.67 -20.65 -27.99
CA GLU A 423 0.90 -22.03 -28.45
C GLU A 423 1.42 -22.94 -27.33
N GLN A 424 2.26 -22.41 -26.43
CA GLN A 424 2.74 -23.17 -25.27
C GLN A 424 1.66 -23.41 -24.20
N ILE A 425 0.66 -22.52 -24.10
CA ILE A 425 -0.45 -22.67 -23.15
C ILE A 425 -1.43 -23.79 -23.59
N GLN A 426 -1.44 -24.15 -24.88
CA GLN A 426 -2.33 -25.17 -25.45
C GLN A 426 -1.78 -26.60 -25.41
N HIS A 427 -0.53 -26.79 -24.96
CA HIS A 427 0.17 -28.08 -24.82
C HIS A 427 0.49 -28.37 -23.36
#